data_AF-A0A0T6B5Q7-F1
#
_entry.id   AF-A0A0T6B5Q7-F1
#
_cell.length_a   1.000
_cell.length_b   1.000
_cell.length_c   1.000
_cell.angle_alpha   90.00
_cell.angle_beta   90.00
_cell.angle_gamma   90.00
#
_symmetry.space_group_name_H-M   'P 1'
#
loop_
_entity.id
_entity.type
_entity.pdbx_description
1 polymer ?
#
loop_
_entity_poly.entity_id
_entity_poly.type
_entity_poly.pdbx_seq_one_letter_code
_entity_poly.pdbx_strand_id
1 'polypeptide(L)'
;MAKNKVDKDNDLWNVIMPDEGVKAELDLGEPPQEYQEWALKELGELPDTRVQKLDELRDMIYERGECEPHRTDDAFLLRFLRARYFIVEKAYKLVVNYYSYKEQNPEFFDNVHLGHLVRLGKVIIVPPYREQTGRRILLYRIGNWDTSEISVTELFQATLIVLELAILEQRAQILGGIAMFDLGGLTLNQALHMTPSVASKMVQIMVTH
;
A
#
# COMPACT_ATOMS: atom_id res chain seq x y z
N MET A 1 -17.28 -29.56 39.29
CA MET A 1 -16.75 -28.22 38.95
C MET A 1 -16.07 -28.30 37.59
N ALA A 2 -16.81 -28.04 36.51
CA ALA A 2 -16.23 -27.94 35.17
C ALA A 2 -15.91 -26.46 34.91
N LYS A 3 -14.62 -26.14 34.79
CA LYS A 3 -14.19 -24.82 34.30
C LYS A 3 -14.42 -24.80 32.80
N ASN A 4 -15.43 -24.08 32.35
CA ASN A 4 -15.59 -23.72 30.94
C ASN A 4 -14.33 -22.96 30.51
N LYS A 5 -13.53 -23.58 29.63
CA LYS A 5 -12.54 -22.87 28.83
C LYS A 5 -13.34 -21.99 27.87
N VAL A 6 -13.31 -20.69 28.11
CA VAL A 6 -13.73 -19.69 27.12
C VAL A 6 -12.84 -19.91 25.90
N ASP A 7 -13.45 -20.29 24.80
CA ASP A 7 -12.81 -20.49 23.51
C ASP A 7 -12.41 -19.11 22.96
N LYS A 8 -11.12 -18.78 23.05
CA LYS A 8 -10.57 -17.47 22.65
C LYS A 8 -10.52 -17.28 21.13
N ASP A 9 -10.80 -18.33 20.36
CA ASP A 9 -10.78 -18.25 18.89
C ASP A 9 -12.10 -17.71 18.32
N ASN A 10 -13.17 -17.66 19.12
CA ASN A 10 -14.49 -17.18 18.68
C ASN A 10 -14.64 -15.64 18.71
N ASP A 11 -13.66 -14.91 19.26
CA ASP A 11 -13.67 -13.43 19.31
C ASP A 11 -13.07 -12.78 18.05
N LEU A 12 -12.41 -13.56 17.18
CA LEU A 12 -11.71 -13.02 16.01
C LEU A 12 -12.65 -12.58 14.88
N TRP A 13 -13.81 -13.18 14.79
CA TRP A 13 -14.86 -12.82 13.82
C TRP A 13 -15.89 -11.83 14.39
N ASN A 14 -15.85 -11.58 15.70
CA ASN A 14 -16.68 -10.56 16.36
C ASN A 14 -16.07 -9.16 16.30
N VAL A 15 -14.84 -9.03 15.78
CA VAL A 15 -14.22 -7.73 15.52
C VAL A 15 -14.69 -7.23 14.15
N ILE A 16 -15.80 -6.49 14.21
CA ILE A 16 -16.27 -5.55 13.19
C ILE A 16 -16.80 -6.23 11.93
N MET A 17 -18.02 -6.76 12.03
CA MET A 17 -18.92 -6.59 10.88
C MET A 17 -19.07 -5.07 10.69
N PRO A 18 -18.86 -4.54 9.48
CA PRO A 18 -19.10 -3.13 9.25
C PRO A 18 -20.54 -2.79 9.64
N ASP A 19 -20.75 -1.60 10.21
CA ASP A 19 -22.10 -1.06 10.38
C ASP A 19 -22.88 -1.15 9.05
N GLU A 20 -24.21 -1.30 9.11
CA GLU A 20 -25.06 -1.34 7.91
C GLU A 20 -24.69 -0.17 6.97
N GLY A 21 -24.14 -0.50 5.80
CA GLY A 21 -23.75 0.48 4.78
C GLY A 21 -22.23 0.65 4.58
N VAL A 22 -21.38 0.14 5.46
CA VAL A 22 -19.93 0.16 5.26
C VAL A 22 -19.50 -1.14 4.55
N LYS A 23 -18.81 -1.02 3.42
CA LYS A 23 -18.33 -2.19 2.66
C LYS A 23 -16.81 -2.28 2.71
N ALA A 24 -16.31 -3.47 2.99
CA ALA A 24 -14.89 -3.81 2.87
C ALA A 24 -14.54 -4.06 1.39
N GLU A 25 -14.70 -3.04 0.54
CA GLU A 25 -14.42 -3.10 -0.90
C GLU A 25 -13.47 -1.99 -1.34
N LEU A 26 -12.82 -2.18 -2.50
CA LEU A 26 -11.99 -1.16 -3.12
C LEU A 26 -12.85 -0.09 -3.79
N ASP A 27 -12.50 1.17 -3.58
CA ASP A 27 -13.09 2.32 -4.24
C ASP A 27 -12.34 2.62 -5.56
N LEU A 28 -12.74 1.92 -6.62
CA LEU A 28 -12.14 2.04 -7.96
C LEU A 28 -12.79 3.12 -8.83
N GLY A 29 -13.82 3.79 -8.31
CA GLY A 29 -14.56 4.82 -9.03
C GLY A 29 -13.80 6.14 -9.17
N GLU A 30 -14.45 7.11 -9.79
CA GLU A 30 -13.97 8.48 -9.73
C GLU A 30 -14.07 9.02 -8.31
N PRO A 31 -13.04 9.75 -7.83
CA PRO A 31 -13.08 10.31 -6.49
C PRO A 31 -14.13 11.44 -6.42
N PRO A 32 -14.76 11.64 -5.24
CA PRO A 32 -15.62 12.80 -4.99
C PRO A 32 -15.03 14.13 -5.47
N GLN A 33 -15.89 15.06 -5.90
CA GLN A 33 -15.48 16.35 -6.48
C GLN A 33 -14.50 17.12 -5.59
N GLU A 34 -14.71 17.11 -4.27
CA GLU A 34 -13.80 17.75 -3.30
C GLU A 34 -12.35 17.26 -3.42
N TYR A 35 -12.12 15.99 -3.72
CA TYR A 35 -10.78 15.44 -3.88
C TYR A 35 -10.21 15.71 -5.27
N GLN A 36 -11.06 15.88 -6.28
CA GLN A 36 -10.62 16.35 -7.60
C GLN A 36 -10.15 17.81 -7.52
N GLU A 37 -10.88 18.66 -6.81
CA GLU A 37 -10.50 20.05 -6.54
C GLU A 37 -9.21 20.11 -5.70
N TRP A 38 -9.08 19.24 -4.70
CA TRP A 38 -7.83 19.07 -3.96
C TRP A 38 -6.67 18.66 -4.87
N ALA A 39 -6.85 17.67 -5.75
CA ALA A 39 -5.82 17.23 -6.68
C ALA A 39 -5.40 18.34 -7.66
N LEU A 40 -6.35 19.12 -8.16
CA LEU A 40 -6.07 20.29 -8.99
C LEU A 40 -5.20 21.30 -8.24
N LYS A 41 -5.58 21.63 -7.00
CA LYS A 41 -4.91 22.67 -6.20
C LYS A 41 -3.55 22.24 -5.67
N GLU A 42 -3.45 21.03 -5.14
CA GLU A 42 -2.29 20.57 -4.37
C GLU A 42 -1.35 19.70 -5.20
N LEU A 43 -1.85 19.00 -6.23
CA LEU A 43 -1.05 18.14 -7.11
C LEU A 43 -0.82 18.73 -8.49
N GLY A 44 -1.47 19.84 -8.85
CA GLY A 44 -1.38 20.41 -10.20
C GLY A 44 -2.04 19.54 -11.27
N GLU A 45 -3.02 18.71 -10.89
CA GLU A 45 -3.78 17.86 -11.81
C GLU A 45 -4.79 18.70 -12.61
N LEU A 46 -4.31 19.44 -13.61
CA LEU A 46 -5.16 20.27 -14.46
C LEU A 46 -5.90 19.40 -15.50
N PRO A 47 -7.24 19.50 -15.63
CA PRO A 47 -8.01 18.71 -16.59
C PRO A 47 -7.50 18.86 -18.04
N ASP A 48 -7.16 20.08 -18.44
CA ASP A 48 -6.76 20.42 -19.81
C ASP A 48 -5.39 19.86 -20.20
N THR A 49 -4.50 19.58 -19.22
CA THR A 49 -3.14 19.07 -19.49
C THR A 49 -2.93 17.63 -19.05
N ARG A 50 -3.93 17.00 -18.41
CA ARG A 50 -3.82 15.62 -17.90
C ARG A 50 -3.39 14.63 -18.98
N VAL A 51 -4.06 14.65 -20.14
CA VAL A 51 -3.74 13.75 -21.27
C VAL A 51 -2.34 14.02 -21.81
N GLN A 52 -2.00 15.29 -22.02
CA GLN A 52 -0.67 15.69 -22.47
C GLN A 52 0.43 15.19 -21.51
N LYS A 53 0.24 15.30 -20.20
CA LYS A 53 1.24 14.86 -19.19
C LYS A 53 1.40 13.34 -19.15
N LEU A 54 0.34 12.59 -19.44
CA LEU A 54 0.40 11.14 -19.59
C LEU A 54 1.19 10.74 -20.83
N ASP A 55 0.96 11.41 -21.95
CA ASP A 55 1.71 11.18 -23.19
C ASP A 55 3.19 11.55 -23.03
N GLU A 56 3.50 12.71 -22.44
CA GLU A 56 4.88 13.11 -22.12
C GLU A 56 5.61 12.07 -21.25
N LEU A 57 4.93 11.51 -20.24
CA LEU A 57 5.52 10.47 -19.39
C LEU A 57 5.74 9.16 -20.17
N ARG A 58 4.78 8.77 -21.02
CA ARG A 58 4.87 7.56 -21.84
C ARG A 58 6.01 7.65 -22.86
N ASP A 59 6.12 8.78 -23.54
CA ASP A 59 7.18 9.05 -24.49
C ASP A 59 8.54 9.05 -23.79
N MET A 60 8.66 9.70 -22.63
CA MET A 60 9.89 9.71 -21.84
C MET A 60 10.33 8.31 -21.40
N ILE A 61 9.39 7.44 -20.99
CA ILE A 61 9.68 6.04 -20.66
C ILE A 61 10.26 5.30 -21.88
N TYR A 62 9.62 5.46 -23.04
CA TYR A 62 10.05 4.80 -24.27
C TYR A 62 11.40 5.32 -24.79
N GLU A 63 11.59 6.64 -24.81
CA GLU A 63 12.79 7.28 -25.37
C GLU A 63 14.04 6.99 -24.53
N ARG A 64 13.93 6.98 -23.21
CA ARG A 64 15.08 6.78 -22.32
C ARG A 64 15.39 5.31 -22.09
N GLY A 65 14.38 4.43 -22.05
CA GLY A 65 14.57 2.98 -21.96
C GLY A 65 15.31 2.51 -20.69
N GLU A 66 15.27 3.26 -19.58
CA GLU A 66 15.92 2.87 -18.33
C GLU A 66 15.13 1.81 -17.55
N CYS A 67 13.88 1.56 -17.92
CA CYS A 67 13.05 0.48 -17.38
C CYS A 67 12.07 -0.02 -18.45
N GLU A 68 11.54 -1.23 -18.27
CA GLU A 68 10.51 -1.82 -19.14
C GLU A 68 9.22 -2.07 -18.36
N PRO A 69 8.31 -1.07 -18.29
CA PRO A 69 7.07 -1.25 -17.55
C PRO A 69 6.15 -2.30 -18.15
N HIS A 70 5.62 -3.19 -17.31
CA HIS A 70 4.58 -4.14 -17.71
C HIS A 70 3.26 -3.48 -18.15
N ARG A 71 3.05 -2.21 -17.76
CA ARG A 71 1.89 -1.39 -18.10
C ARG A 71 2.30 0.06 -18.32
N THR A 72 1.65 0.70 -19.28
CA THR A 72 1.80 2.14 -19.60
C THR A 72 0.45 2.79 -19.95
N ASP A 73 -0.67 2.16 -19.59
CA ASP A 73 -2.00 2.75 -19.72
C ASP A 73 -2.20 3.91 -18.73
N ASP A 74 -3.16 4.77 -19.02
CA ASP A 74 -3.39 6.01 -18.28
C ASP A 74 -3.63 5.76 -16.78
N ALA A 75 -4.43 4.75 -16.43
CA ALA A 75 -4.74 4.44 -15.03
C ALA A 75 -3.51 3.94 -14.24
N PHE A 76 -2.52 3.34 -14.92
CA PHE A 76 -1.26 2.97 -14.30
C PHE A 76 -0.34 4.18 -14.15
N LEU A 77 -0.13 4.96 -15.22
CA LEU A 77 0.80 6.10 -15.22
C LEU A 77 0.33 7.26 -14.34
N LEU A 78 -0.98 7.46 -14.20
CA LEU A 78 -1.56 8.52 -13.39
C LEU A 78 -1.14 8.43 -11.91
N ARG A 79 -0.88 7.21 -11.41
CA ARG A 79 -0.38 6.96 -10.04
C ARG A 79 0.93 7.70 -9.79
N PHE A 80 1.82 7.65 -10.77
CA PHE A 80 3.16 8.24 -10.69
C PHE A 80 3.11 9.76 -10.85
N LEU A 81 2.26 10.26 -11.75
CA LEU A 81 2.02 11.70 -11.90
C LEU A 81 1.43 12.30 -10.63
N ARG A 82 0.39 11.69 -10.05
CA ARG A 82 -0.23 12.14 -8.79
C ARG A 82 0.77 12.14 -7.63
N ALA A 83 1.54 11.05 -7.49
CA ALA A 83 2.59 10.95 -6.47
C ALA A 83 3.73 11.97 -6.66
N ARG A 84 3.81 12.65 -7.81
CA ARG A 84 4.86 13.62 -8.14
C ARG A 84 4.32 14.97 -8.56
N TYR A 85 3.12 15.32 -8.10
CA TYR A 85 2.54 16.66 -8.30
C TYR A 85 2.52 17.05 -9.79
N PHE A 86 2.25 16.07 -10.67
CA PHE A 86 2.23 16.20 -12.12
C PHE A 86 3.55 16.70 -12.76
N ILE A 87 4.68 16.58 -12.05
CA ILE A 87 6.01 16.87 -12.58
C ILE A 87 6.54 15.62 -13.30
N VAL A 88 6.45 15.62 -14.64
CA VAL A 88 6.78 14.45 -15.50
C VAL A 88 8.15 13.86 -15.22
N GLU A 89 9.21 14.67 -15.17
CA GLU A 89 10.57 14.18 -14.88
C GLU A 89 10.68 13.45 -13.54
N LYS A 90 9.97 13.94 -12.51
CA LYS A 90 9.96 13.28 -11.20
C LYS A 90 9.12 12.00 -11.24
N ALA A 91 8.00 12.01 -11.97
CA ALA A 91 7.16 10.82 -12.17
C ALA A 91 7.93 9.73 -12.93
N TYR A 92 8.66 10.09 -13.99
CA TYR A 92 9.56 9.19 -14.71
C TYR A 92 10.60 8.55 -13.77
N LYS A 93 11.30 9.38 -12.98
CA LYS A 93 12.27 8.86 -12.00
C LYS A 93 11.62 7.90 -11.00
N LEU A 94 10.37 8.16 -10.59
CA LEU A 94 9.62 7.25 -9.74
C LEU A 94 9.29 5.92 -10.44
N VAL A 95 8.90 5.96 -11.72
CA VAL A 95 8.66 4.73 -12.51
C VAL A 95 9.92 3.89 -12.58
N VAL A 96 11.06 4.49 -12.94
CA VAL A 96 12.35 3.78 -13.01
C VAL A 96 12.68 3.15 -11.66
N ASN A 97 12.61 3.93 -10.57
CA ASN A 97 12.89 3.43 -9.23
C ASN A 97 11.96 2.29 -8.80
N TYR A 98 10.67 2.37 -9.17
CA TYR A 98 9.69 1.33 -8.87
C TYR A 98 10.07 -0.01 -9.52
N TYR A 99 10.47 0.00 -10.80
CA TYR A 99 10.91 -1.22 -11.49
C TYR A 99 12.28 -1.70 -11.01
N SER A 100 13.25 -0.79 -10.81
CA SER A 100 14.54 -1.14 -10.23
C SER A 100 14.40 -1.76 -8.84
N TYR A 101 13.46 -1.28 -8.01
CA TYR A 101 13.20 -1.88 -6.70
C TYR A 101 12.67 -3.31 -6.82
N LYS A 102 11.78 -3.58 -7.77
CA LYS A 102 11.26 -4.93 -8.03
C LYS A 102 12.36 -5.88 -8.48
N GLU A 103 13.20 -5.45 -9.41
CA GLU A 103 14.33 -6.24 -9.92
C GLU A 103 15.38 -6.53 -8.84
N GLN A 104 15.64 -5.58 -7.96
CA GLN A 104 16.64 -5.73 -6.89
C GLN A 104 16.15 -6.53 -5.68
N ASN A 105 14.83 -6.71 -5.54
CA ASN A 105 14.21 -7.37 -4.39
C ASN A 105 13.17 -8.43 -4.82
N PRO A 106 13.54 -9.39 -5.69
CA PRO A 106 12.61 -10.38 -6.22
C PRO A 106 11.93 -11.20 -5.13
N GLU A 107 12.57 -11.39 -3.96
CA GLU A 107 11.99 -12.11 -2.83
C GLU A 107 10.68 -11.49 -2.30
N PHE A 108 10.39 -10.24 -2.63
CA PHE A 108 9.16 -9.56 -2.23
C PHE A 108 8.05 -9.58 -3.28
N PHE A 109 8.36 -9.99 -4.51
CA PHE A 109 7.42 -9.96 -5.63
C PHE A 109 7.19 -11.36 -6.23
N ASP A 110 8.16 -12.27 -6.11
CA ASP A 110 8.10 -13.62 -6.60
C ASP A 110 7.63 -14.61 -5.52
N ASN A 111 7.02 -15.72 -5.95
CA ASN A 111 6.60 -16.83 -5.07
C ASN A 111 5.72 -16.41 -3.87
N VAL A 112 4.88 -15.38 -4.06
CA VAL A 112 3.95 -14.91 -3.04
C VAL A 112 2.88 -15.97 -2.75
N HIS A 113 2.88 -16.50 -1.53
CA HIS A 113 1.91 -17.50 -1.09
C HIS A 113 0.69 -16.86 -0.41
N LEU A 114 -0.32 -16.46 -1.19
CA LEU A 114 -1.52 -15.77 -0.69
C LEU A 114 -2.20 -16.47 0.50
N GLY A 115 -2.22 -17.81 0.53
CA GLY A 115 -2.79 -18.58 1.64
C GLY A 115 -2.06 -18.37 2.98
N HIS A 116 -0.75 -18.10 2.96
CA HIS A 116 0.01 -17.77 4.17
C HIS A 116 -0.32 -16.36 4.63
N LEU A 117 -0.54 -15.43 3.70
CA LEU A 117 -0.82 -14.04 4.02
C LEU A 117 -2.18 -13.84 4.72
N VAL A 118 -3.14 -14.74 4.51
CA VAL A 118 -4.42 -14.73 5.27
C VAL A 118 -4.15 -14.82 6.78
N ARG A 119 -3.10 -15.54 7.20
CA ARG A 119 -2.72 -15.65 8.62
C ARG A 119 -2.22 -14.31 9.20
N LEU A 120 -1.77 -13.39 8.35
CA LEU A 120 -1.40 -12.04 8.75
C LEU A 120 -2.60 -11.12 9.01
N GLY A 121 -3.85 -11.58 8.85
CA GLY A 121 -5.04 -10.76 9.12
C GLY A 121 -5.16 -10.26 10.57
N LYS A 122 -4.41 -10.84 11.52
CA LYS A 122 -4.30 -10.34 12.91
C LYS A 122 -3.14 -9.35 13.13
N VAL A 123 -2.25 -9.23 12.14
CA VAL A 123 -1.03 -8.40 12.16
C VAL A 123 -1.21 -7.18 11.27
N ILE A 124 -1.67 -7.35 10.03
CA ILE A 124 -1.92 -6.29 9.06
C ILE A 124 -3.43 -6.18 8.89
N ILE A 125 -3.99 -5.04 9.30
CA ILE A 125 -5.43 -4.78 9.30
C ILE A 125 -5.71 -3.54 8.47
N VAL A 126 -6.59 -3.67 7.49
CA VAL A 126 -7.17 -2.55 6.75
C VAL A 126 -8.64 -2.46 7.16
N PRO A 127 -9.00 -1.59 8.12
CA PRO A 127 -10.40 -1.42 8.48
C PRO A 127 -11.21 -0.94 7.27
N PRO A 128 -12.50 -1.29 7.19
CA PRO A 128 -13.35 -0.82 6.11
C PRO A 128 -13.65 0.68 6.22
N TYR A 129 -13.40 1.26 7.40
CA TYR A 129 -13.51 2.68 7.68
C TYR A 129 -12.33 3.48 7.11
N ARG A 130 -12.60 4.75 6.82
CA ARG A 130 -11.60 5.74 6.45
C ARG A 130 -11.46 6.75 7.59
N GLU A 131 -10.27 7.34 7.71
CA GLU A 131 -10.05 8.48 8.61
C GLU A 131 -10.87 9.70 8.11
N GLN A 132 -11.06 10.72 8.94
CA GLN A 132 -11.90 11.90 8.69
C GLN A 132 -11.63 12.61 7.35
N THR A 133 -10.40 12.50 6.82
CA THR A 133 -10.00 13.07 5.53
C THR A 133 -10.26 12.15 4.34
N GLY A 134 -10.78 10.94 4.56
CA GLY A 134 -11.06 9.94 3.51
C GLY A 134 -9.90 8.98 3.22
N ARG A 135 -8.79 9.07 3.97
CA ARG A 135 -7.62 8.19 3.80
C ARG A 135 -7.88 6.78 4.31
N ARG A 136 -7.30 5.78 3.62
CA ARG A 136 -7.22 4.40 4.14
C ARG A 136 -6.30 4.36 5.34
N ILE A 137 -6.67 3.52 6.31
CA ILE A 137 -5.84 3.22 7.48
C ILE A 137 -5.24 1.84 7.25
N LEU A 138 -3.93 1.72 7.51
CA LEU A 138 -3.19 0.47 7.53
C LEU A 138 -2.65 0.28 8.95
N LEU A 139 -3.25 -0.64 9.70
CA LEU A 139 -2.88 -0.90 11.08
C LEU A 139 -1.98 -2.13 11.18
N TYR A 140 -0.82 -1.97 11.78
CA TYR A 140 0.10 -3.03 12.14
C TYR A 140 0.00 -3.33 13.63
N ARG A 141 -0.33 -4.58 13.99
CA ARG A 141 -0.31 -5.08 15.37
C ARG A 141 0.84 -6.05 15.54
N ILE A 142 2.04 -5.50 15.74
CA ILE A 142 3.29 -6.28 15.64
C ILE A 142 3.39 -7.35 16.73
N GLY A 143 2.82 -7.14 17.92
CA GLY A 143 2.80 -8.15 18.98
C GLY A 143 2.08 -9.45 18.58
N ASN A 144 1.21 -9.43 17.58
CA ASN A 144 0.49 -10.61 17.08
C ASN A 144 1.27 -11.40 16.02
N TRP A 145 2.46 -10.93 15.62
CA TRP A 145 3.26 -11.59 14.59
C TRP A 145 4.02 -12.80 15.14
N ASP A 146 3.58 -14.01 14.77
CA ASP A 146 4.34 -15.22 15.07
C ASP A 146 5.48 -15.40 14.05
N THR A 147 6.71 -15.13 14.49
CA THR A 147 7.91 -15.23 13.65
C THR A 147 8.34 -16.67 13.36
N SER A 148 7.78 -17.65 14.08
CA SER A 148 8.02 -19.08 13.83
C SER A 148 7.17 -19.63 12.69
N GLU A 149 6.03 -18.99 12.42
CA GLU A 149 5.12 -19.37 11.34
C GLU A 149 5.28 -18.50 10.09
N ILE A 150 5.54 -17.19 10.27
CA ILE A 150 5.57 -16.22 9.19
C ILE A 150 6.88 -15.45 9.22
N SER A 151 7.63 -15.54 8.12
CA SER A 151 8.88 -14.83 7.96
C SER A 151 8.68 -13.31 7.83
N VAL A 152 9.73 -12.54 8.11
CA VAL A 152 9.71 -11.09 7.86
C VAL A 152 9.52 -10.77 6.38
N THR A 153 9.99 -11.64 5.49
CA THR A 153 9.79 -11.53 4.04
C THR A 153 8.31 -11.67 3.69
N GLU A 154 7.59 -12.66 4.22
CA GLU A 154 6.15 -12.82 4.00
C GLU A 154 5.34 -11.66 4.58
N LEU A 155 5.74 -11.13 5.75
CA LEU A 155 5.15 -9.90 6.32
C LEU A 155 5.28 -8.70 5.36
N PHE A 156 6.44 -8.57 4.72
CA PHE A 156 6.68 -7.55 3.71
C PHE A 156 5.90 -7.77 2.42
N GLN A 157 5.83 -9.00 1.93
CA GLN A 157 5.03 -9.35 0.76
C GLN A 157 3.56 -8.95 0.98
N ALA A 158 2.99 -9.27 2.14
CA ALA A 158 1.64 -8.84 2.49
C ALA A 158 1.49 -7.31 2.51
N THR A 159 2.46 -6.62 3.12
CA THR A 159 2.49 -5.15 3.13
C THR A 159 2.45 -4.59 1.71
N LEU A 160 3.31 -5.07 0.82
CA LEU A 160 3.38 -4.61 -0.57
C LEU A 160 2.10 -4.90 -1.34
N ILE A 161 1.47 -6.06 -1.14
CA ILE A 161 0.18 -6.38 -1.77
C ILE A 161 -0.90 -5.41 -1.30
N VAL A 162 -0.97 -5.12 0.00
CA VAL A 162 -1.94 -4.13 0.53
C VAL A 162 -1.69 -2.75 -0.06
N LEU A 163 -0.43 -2.33 -0.20
CA LEU A 163 -0.07 -1.05 -0.83
C LEU A 163 -0.43 -1.03 -2.33
N GLU A 164 -0.15 -2.11 -3.07
CA GLU A 164 -0.52 -2.26 -4.48
C GLU A 164 -2.03 -2.22 -4.70
N LEU A 165 -2.81 -2.82 -3.79
CA LEU A 165 -4.27 -2.72 -3.79
C LEU A 165 -4.75 -1.30 -3.46
N ALA A 166 -4.12 -0.64 -2.48
CA ALA A 166 -4.48 0.72 -2.08
C ALA A 166 -4.27 1.71 -3.22
N ILE A 167 -3.17 1.62 -3.98
CA ILE A 167 -2.90 2.52 -5.11
C ILE A 167 -3.79 2.25 -6.34
N LEU A 168 -4.66 1.23 -6.32
CA LEU A 168 -5.73 1.11 -7.30
C LEU A 168 -6.81 2.17 -7.09
N GLU A 169 -6.99 2.65 -5.85
CA GLU A 169 -7.99 3.66 -5.52
C GLU A 169 -7.48 5.06 -5.87
N GLN A 170 -8.21 5.79 -6.71
CA GLN A 170 -7.85 7.16 -7.09
C GLN A 170 -7.75 8.08 -5.87
N ARG A 171 -8.63 7.88 -4.88
CA ARG A 171 -8.61 8.61 -3.63
C ARG A 171 -7.29 8.44 -2.87
N ALA A 172 -6.76 7.21 -2.82
CA ALA A 172 -5.48 6.94 -2.17
C ALA A 172 -4.29 7.51 -2.94
N GLN A 173 -4.36 7.55 -4.28
CA GLN A 173 -3.34 8.22 -5.11
C GLN A 173 -3.29 9.73 -4.86
N ILE A 174 -4.42 10.36 -4.53
CA ILE A 174 -4.53 11.80 -4.30
C ILE A 174 -4.18 12.18 -2.85
N LEU A 175 -4.74 11.45 -1.89
CA LEU A 175 -4.66 11.82 -0.47
C LEU A 175 -3.56 11.07 0.29
N GLY A 176 -3.06 9.96 -0.25
CA GLY A 176 -2.22 9.01 0.46
C GLY A 176 -3.00 8.11 1.43
N GLY A 177 -2.26 7.41 2.28
CA GLY A 177 -2.78 6.56 3.34
C GLY A 177 -2.11 6.86 4.68
N ILE A 178 -2.67 6.30 5.76
CA ILE A 178 -2.12 6.41 7.11
C ILE A 178 -1.71 5.02 7.58
N ALA A 179 -0.44 4.85 7.93
CA ALA A 179 0.05 3.65 8.60
C ALA A 179 0.11 3.88 10.11
N MET A 180 -0.46 2.97 10.89
CA MET A 180 -0.45 2.99 12.35
C MET A 180 0.24 1.73 12.86
N PHE A 181 1.12 1.87 13.85
CA PHE A 181 1.86 0.75 14.43
C PHE A 181 1.50 0.61 15.91
N ASP A 182 0.74 -0.42 16.25
CA ASP A 182 0.56 -0.93 17.60
C ASP A 182 1.73 -1.86 17.94
N LEU A 183 2.65 -1.34 18.74
CA LEU A 183 3.82 -2.06 19.25
C LEU A 183 3.54 -2.76 20.59
N GLY A 184 2.29 -2.76 21.06
CA GLY A 184 1.89 -3.52 22.23
C GLY A 184 2.20 -5.00 22.06
N GLY A 185 2.88 -5.60 23.04
CA GLY A 185 3.29 -7.00 22.99
C GLY A 185 4.49 -7.30 22.10
N LEU A 186 5.17 -6.28 21.54
CA LEU A 186 6.42 -6.47 20.80
C LEU A 186 7.48 -7.15 21.68
N THR A 187 8.03 -8.25 21.17
CA THR A 187 9.11 -9.00 21.81
C THR A 187 10.47 -8.68 21.20
N LEU A 188 11.54 -8.93 21.96
CA LEU A 188 12.90 -8.81 21.43
C LEU A 188 13.14 -9.75 20.25
N ASN A 189 12.56 -10.96 20.27
CA ASN A 189 12.66 -11.91 19.17
C ASN A 189 12.11 -11.32 17.87
N GLN A 190 10.89 -10.77 17.89
CA GLN A 190 10.31 -10.06 16.75
C GLN A 190 11.17 -8.88 16.30
N ALA A 191 11.68 -8.08 17.24
CA ALA A 191 12.53 -6.93 16.92
C ALA A 191 13.83 -7.34 16.21
N LEU A 192 14.42 -8.49 16.54
CA LEU A 192 15.65 -8.97 15.92
C LEU A 192 15.47 -9.38 14.45
N HIS A 193 14.25 -9.74 14.02
CA HIS A 193 13.96 -9.98 12.60
C HIS A 193 13.94 -8.69 11.77
N MET A 194 13.78 -7.52 12.40
CA MET A 194 13.83 -6.20 11.77
C MET A 194 15.27 -5.73 11.59
N THR A 195 16.04 -6.49 10.81
CA THR A 195 17.46 -6.21 10.57
C THR A 195 17.66 -4.85 9.87
N PRO A 196 18.86 -4.25 9.94
CA PRO A 196 19.15 -2.99 9.23
C PRO A 196 18.88 -3.07 7.71
N SER A 197 19.12 -4.23 7.09
CA SER A 197 18.81 -4.45 5.68
C SER A 197 17.30 -4.35 5.43
N VAL A 198 16.52 -5.06 6.25
CA VAL A 198 15.05 -5.03 6.20
C VAL A 198 14.51 -3.62 6.44
N ALA A 199 15.00 -2.90 7.44
CA ALA A 199 14.62 -1.51 7.71
C ALA A 199 14.96 -0.58 6.53
N SER A 200 16.14 -0.72 5.92
CA SER A 200 16.54 0.04 4.72
C SER A 200 15.56 -0.18 3.57
N LYS A 201 15.13 -1.43 3.33
CA LYS A 201 14.14 -1.75 2.30
C LYS A 201 12.76 -1.13 2.58
N MET A 202 12.32 -1.04 3.85
CA MET A 202 11.10 -0.29 4.20
C MET A 202 11.24 1.19 3.92
N VAL A 203 12.39 1.77 4.31
CA VAL A 203 12.66 3.19 4.12
C VAL A 203 12.68 3.51 2.63
N GLN A 204 13.25 2.65 1.78
CA GLN A 204 13.16 2.81 0.34
C GLN A 204 11.71 2.82 -0.15
N ILE A 205 10.84 1.93 0.33
CA ILE A 205 9.42 1.97 -0.04
C ILE A 205 8.76 3.30 0.41
N MET A 206 9.04 3.77 1.62
CA MET A 206 8.44 5.00 2.18
C MET A 206 8.98 6.30 1.57
N VAL A 207 10.28 6.35 1.25
CA VAL A 207 11.03 7.56 0.90
C VAL A 207 11.29 7.67 -0.60
N THR A 208 11.12 6.59 -1.36
CA THR A 208 11.12 6.67 -2.83
C THR A 208 9.77 7.22 -3.36
N HIS A 209 9.02 7.95 -2.53
CA HIS A 209 7.94 8.88 -2.88
C HIS A 209 8.43 10.34 -2.98
#